data_AF-A0A8T4IU84-F1
#
_entry.id   AF-A0A8T4IU84-F1
#
_cell.length_a   1.000
_cell.length_b   1.000
_cell.length_c   1.000
_cell.angle_alpha   90.00
_cell.angle_beta   90.00
_cell.angle_gamma   90.00
#
_symmetry.space_group_name_H-M   'P 1'
#
loop_
_entity.id
_entity.type
_entity.pdbx_description
1 polymer ?
#
loop_
_entity_poly.entity_id
_entity_poly.type
_entity_poly.pdbx_seq_one_letter_code
_entity_poly.pdbx_strand_id
1 'polypeptide(L)'
;MLLRLVNGALRRYVRGGLALPTAAARITGQLAERGPVAVDVTDADQRDAAVAATVEASLSLLDPARLQRYLELAVFPEDSAVPEPTLAAYWAHTGGLGPAETERLCQDLADLSLVDLSVTGPSEAEVADDGAPTLALRLHDIMRAYLRHRAGSQLRDLHRALLDEHRSALPRERSDDIPAEPSSGAFPWWRLPPQEPYLWRQLSYHLQQAELTAELNEVVCDPRWVLAVLDQHGPAPLEADLGRATGPLAEALGRAVTQNAHLLARADAAGGLGSTLLARLSGHSSLDAWRTAAQRLLPLPLLNPAWPLPDPHHPAFLRAFHHDTDSFRGVAISPDGTWLACAVGERTELWTLSGNRIGELPGTGELATDVAITPDGTIVTASLDGTVRFWNADGTPRGAPSASCDPLPEWPSARRAVGSPWHTMTRNPRSICGTPTAPRAPSSPVLAWWTIWR
;
A
#
# COMPACT_ATOMS: atom_id res chain seq x y z
N MET A 1 -17.41 1.11 -15.82
CA MET A 1 -18.17 0.90 -14.57
C MET A 1 -19.67 1.11 -14.75
N LEU A 2 -20.16 2.31 -15.11
CA LEU A 2 -21.61 2.61 -15.23
C LEU A 2 -22.39 1.64 -16.13
N LEU A 3 -21.80 1.25 -17.27
CA LEU A 3 -22.42 0.25 -18.16
C LEU A 3 -22.58 -1.13 -17.49
N ARG A 4 -21.66 -1.51 -16.59
CA ARG A 4 -21.78 -2.77 -15.81
C ARG A 4 -22.95 -2.68 -14.82
N LEU A 5 -23.10 -1.56 -14.12
CA LEU A 5 -24.23 -1.30 -13.21
C LEU A 5 -25.58 -1.41 -13.94
N VAL A 6 -25.73 -0.72 -15.07
CA VAL A 6 -26.96 -0.77 -15.89
C VAL A 6 -27.24 -2.19 -16.39
N ASN A 7 -26.20 -2.90 -16.86
CA ASN A 7 -26.35 -4.29 -17.31
C ASN A 7 -26.73 -5.24 -16.17
N GLY A 8 -26.17 -5.05 -14.96
CA GLY A 8 -26.53 -5.82 -13.76
C GLY A 8 -27.99 -5.62 -13.37
N ALA A 9 -28.44 -4.36 -13.31
CA ALA A 9 -29.82 -3.99 -13.05
C ALA A 9 -30.81 -4.58 -14.08
N LEU A 10 -30.46 -4.50 -15.38
CA LEU A 10 -31.24 -5.11 -16.47
C LEU A 10 -31.38 -6.62 -16.29
N ARG A 11 -30.26 -7.33 -16.03
CA ARG A 11 -30.26 -8.77 -15.80
C ARG A 11 -31.15 -9.16 -14.63
N ARG A 12 -31.12 -8.38 -13.53
CA ARG A 12 -31.97 -8.61 -12.35
C ARG A 12 -33.46 -8.49 -12.67
N TYR A 13 -33.87 -7.44 -13.38
CA TYR A 13 -35.27 -7.29 -13.81
C TYR A 13 -35.73 -8.43 -14.73
N VAL A 14 -34.89 -8.83 -15.69
CA VAL A 14 -35.22 -9.93 -16.61
C VAL A 14 -35.33 -11.27 -15.87
N ARG A 15 -34.41 -11.57 -14.93
CA ARG A 15 -34.53 -12.76 -14.06
C ARG A 15 -35.79 -12.70 -13.18
N GLY A 16 -36.21 -11.50 -12.76
CA GLY A 16 -37.47 -11.26 -12.05
C GLY A 16 -38.73 -11.38 -12.90
N GLY A 17 -38.61 -11.75 -14.18
CA GLY A 17 -39.74 -12.00 -15.09
C GLY A 17 -40.21 -10.81 -15.92
N LEU A 18 -39.52 -9.66 -15.86
CA LEU A 18 -39.82 -8.52 -16.73
C LEU A 18 -39.28 -8.75 -18.14
N ALA A 19 -40.09 -8.40 -19.15
CA ALA A 19 -39.61 -8.36 -20.54
C ALA A 19 -38.51 -7.30 -20.70
N LEU A 20 -37.48 -7.61 -21.49
CA LEU A 20 -36.31 -6.75 -21.69
C LEU A 20 -36.67 -5.29 -22.08
N PRO A 21 -37.63 -5.02 -22.99
CA PRO A 21 -38.01 -3.65 -23.33
C PRO A 21 -38.59 -2.87 -22.14
N THR A 22 -39.40 -3.53 -21.30
CA THR A 22 -40.00 -2.94 -20.11
C THR A 22 -38.95 -2.69 -19.01
N ALA A 23 -38.01 -3.62 -18.84
CA ALA A 23 -36.88 -3.45 -17.93
C ALA A 23 -35.98 -2.28 -18.35
N ALA A 24 -35.69 -2.16 -19.64
CA ALA A 24 -34.92 -1.04 -20.19
C ALA A 24 -35.65 0.30 -19.99
N ALA A 25 -36.93 0.37 -20.34
CA ALA A 25 -37.75 1.58 -20.16
C ALA A 25 -37.78 2.06 -18.70
N ARG A 26 -37.85 1.12 -17.75
CA ARG A 26 -37.87 1.41 -16.31
C ARG A 26 -36.54 1.99 -15.82
N ILE A 27 -35.40 1.42 -16.25
CA ILE A 27 -34.08 1.94 -15.89
C ILE A 27 -33.86 3.32 -16.53
N THR A 28 -34.21 3.51 -17.80
CA THR A 28 -34.12 4.83 -18.44
C THR A 28 -35.02 5.86 -17.78
N GLY A 29 -36.21 5.47 -17.30
CA GLY A 29 -37.09 6.36 -16.54
C GLY A 29 -36.45 6.79 -15.21
N GLN A 30 -35.90 5.85 -14.44
CA GLN A 30 -35.21 6.16 -13.19
C GLN A 30 -33.98 7.05 -13.40
N LEU A 31 -33.20 6.79 -14.45
CA LEU A 31 -32.05 7.61 -14.83
C LEU A 31 -32.47 9.01 -15.31
N ALA A 32 -33.61 9.14 -16.00
CA ALA A 32 -34.13 10.44 -16.44
C ALA A 32 -34.73 11.26 -15.29
N GLU A 33 -35.32 10.61 -14.28
CA GLU A 33 -35.86 11.27 -13.08
C GLU A 33 -34.76 11.72 -12.11
N ARG A 34 -33.65 10.99 -12.03
CA ARG A 34 -32.60 11.20 -11.01
C ARG A 34 -31.24 11.64 -11.55
N GLY A 35 -30.99 11.51 -12.85
CA GLY A 35 -29.73 11.85 -13.52
C GLY A 35 -29.84 13.11 -14.38
N PRO A 36 -28.70 13.73 -14.75
CA PRO A 36 -28.70 14.89 -15.63
C PRO A 36 -29.20 14.50 -17.04
N VAL A 37 -30.08 15.32 -17.60
CA VAL A 37 -30.78 15.11 -18.89
C VAL A 37 -29.81 15.11 -20.10
N ALA A 38 -28.58 15.59 -19.90
CA ALA A 38 -27.46 15.50 -20.82
C ALA A 38 -26.17 15.24 -20.03
N VAL A 39 -25.32 14.31 -20.50
CA VAL A 39 -24.03 14.01 -19.90
C VAL A 39 -22.95 14.75 -20.69
N ASP A 40 -22.47 15.88 -20.19
CA ASP A 40 -21.21 16.45 -20.66
C ASP A 40 -20.04 15.70 -19.99
N VAL A 41 -19.24 15.01 -20.79
CA VAL A 41 -18.10 14.19 -20.33
C VAL A 41 -16.94 15.06 -19.84
N THR A 42 -16.92 16.35 -20.19
CA THR A 42 -15.85 17.28 -19.82
C THR A 42 -16.12 18.03 -18.50
N ASP A 43 -17.37 18.06 -18.05
CA ASP A 43 -17.79 18.66 -16.78
C ASP A 43 -17.65 17.64 -15.64
N ALA A 44 -16.91 17.99 -14.58
CA ALA A 44 -16.70 17.10 -13.44
C ALA A 44 -17.99 16.93 -12.60
N ASP A 45 -18.76 18.00 -12.42
CA ASP A 45 -19.93 17.98 -11.54
C ASP A 45 -21.10 17.18 -12.16
N GLN A 46 -21.26 17.26 -13.49
CA GLN A 46 -22.25 16.44 -14.21
C GLN A 46 -21.89 14.96 -14.23
N ARG A 47 -20.59 14.62 -14.29
CA ARG A 47 -20.13 13.23 -14.20
C ARG A 47 -20.45 12.63 -12.84
N ASP A 48 -20.18 13.36 -11.77
CA ASP A 48 -20.46 12.91 -10.40
C ASP A 48 -21.97 12.73 -10.17
N ALA A 49 -22.80 13.64 -10.68
CA ALA A 49 -24.26 13.52 -10.63
C ALA A 49 -24.79 12.30 -11.41
N ALA A 50 -24.25 12.03 -12.60
CA ALA A 50 -24.64 10.87 -13.41
C ALA A 50 -24.22 9.54 -12.76
N VAL A 51 -23.04 9.50 -12.13
CA VAL A 51 -22.58 8.35 -11.35
C VAL A 51 -23.51 8.11 -10.17
N ALA A 52 -23.79 9.13 -9.37
CA ALA A 52 -24.67 9.04 -8.21
C ALA A 52 -26.08 8.54 -8.59
N ALA A 53 -26.66 9.08 -9.67
CA ALA A 53 -27.97 8.66 -10.15
C ALA A 53 -28.01 7.18 -10.58
N THR A 54 -26.95 6.72 -11.25
CA THR A 54 -26.83 5.33 -11.70
C THR A 54 -26.67 4.37 -10.52
N VAL A 55 -25.85 4.76 -9.53
CA VAL A 55 -25.70 3.99 -8.29
C VAL A 55 -27.02 3.92 -7.55
N GLU A 56 -27.73 5.04 -7.36
CA GLU A 56 -29.05 5.07 -6.70
C GLU A 56 -30.11 4.22 -7.41
N ALA A 57 -30.08 4.16 -8.74
CA ALA A 57 -30.98 3.27 -9.50
C ALA A 57 -30.71 1.80 -9.14
N SER A 58 -29.45 1.37 -9.13
CA SER A 58 -29.07 0.02 -8.70
C SER A 58 -29.39 -0.25 -7.22
N LEU A 59 -29.20 0.73 -6.33
CA LEU A 59 -29.52 0.60 -4.91
C LEU A 59 -31.02 0.51 -4.64
N SER A 60 -31.86 1.13 -5.49
CA SER A 60 -33.32 1.02 -5.38
C SER A 60 -33.87 -0.39 -5.61
N LEU A 61 -33.03 -1.32 -6.11
CA LEU A 61 -33.35 -2.74 -6.31
C LEU A 61 -33.12 -3.59 -5.04
N LEU A 62 -32.48 -3.02 -4.03
CA LEU A 62 -32.26 -3.65 -2.74
C LEU A 62 -33.40 -3.28 -1.79
N ASP A 63 -33.86 -4.25 -0.99
CA ASP A 63 -34.75 -3.94 0.13
C ASP A 63 -33.99 -3.14 1.23
N PRO A 64 -34.72 -2.48 2.15
CA PRO A 64 -34.09 -1.62 3.15
C PRO A 64 -33.05 -2.32 4.04
N ALA A 65 -33.25 -3.61 4.36
CA ALA A 65 -32.29 -4.35 5.19
C ALA A 65 -30.99 -4.59 4.43
N ARG A 66 -31.07 -5.02 3.16
CA ARG A 66 -29.89 -5.20 2.30
C ARG A 66 -29.17 -3.89 1.98
N LEU A 67 -29.92 -2.81 1.79
CA LEU A 67 -29.33 -1.48 1.61
C LEU A 67 -28.50 -1.09 2.85
N GLN A 68 -29.00 -1.35 4.06
CA GLN A 68 -28.25 -1.09 5.29
C GLN A 68 -26.95 -1.88 5.35
N ARG A 69 -26.97 -3.17 4.99
CA ARG A 69 -25.75 -4.01 4.90
C ARG A 69 -24.75 -3.48 3.89
N TYR A 70 -25.23 -2.96 2.76
CA TYR A 70 -24.38 -2.34 1.75
C TYR A 70 -23.74 -1.03 2.26
N LEU A 71 -24.48 -0.22 3.04
CA LEU A 71 -23.94 1.00 3.66
C LEU A 71 -22.85 0.69 4.68
N GLU A 72 -22.97 -0.41 5.42
CA GLU A 72 -21.98 -0.88 6.38
C GLU A 72 -20.63 -1.18 5.74
N LEU A 73 -20.60 -1.51 4.44
CA LEU A 73 -19.35 -1.71 3.71
C LEU A 73 -18.47 -0.45 3.62
N ALA A 74 -18.99 0.75 3.96
CA ALA A 74 -18.24 2.00 3.97
C ALA A 74 -17.01 1.99 4.89
N VAL A 75 -16.99 1.11 5.89
CA VAL A 75 -15.90 0.99 6.86
C VAL A 75 -14.63 0.39 6.25
N PHE A 76 -14.76 -0.41 5.19
CA PHE A 76 -13.62 -1.13 4.62
C PHE A 76 -12.68 -0.19 3.85
N PRO A 77 -11.35 -0.38 3.96
CA PRO A 77 -10.38 0.41 3.23
C PRO A 77 -10.42 0.10 1.73
N GLU A 78 -9.84 1.00 0.95
CA GLU A 78 -9.66 0.84 -0.49
C GLU A 78 -8.77 -0.36 -0.82
N ASP A 79 -9.04 -0.98 -1.98
CA ASP A 79 -8.31 -2.15 -2.49
C ASP A 79 -8.19 -3.35 -1.55
N SER A 80 -8.98 -3.37 -0.47
CA SER A 80 -8.98 -4.49 0.46
C SER A 80 -9.96 -5.57 0.02
N ALA A 81 -9.45 -6.79 -0.11
CA ALA A 81 -10.30 -7.97 -0.17
C ALA A 81 -10.77 -8.30 1.23
N VAL A 82 -12.08 -8.29 1.45
CA VAL A 82 -12.74 -8.58 2.73
C VAL A 82 -13.25 -10.02 2.67
N PRO A 83 -12.73 -10.93 3.50
CA PRO A 83 -13.21 -12.31 3.57
C PRO A 83 -14.69 -12.38 3.98
N GLU A 84 -15.42 -13.35 3.43
CA GLU A 84 -16.82 -13.61 3.79
C GLU A 84 -17.02 -13.90 5.28
N PRO A 85 -16.13 -14.64 6.00
CA PRO A 85 -16.27 -14.84 7.44
C PRO A 85 -16.29 -13.54 8.24
N THR A 86 -15.45 -12.57 7.86
CA THR A 86 -15.43 -11.22 8.45
C THR A 86 -16.76 -10.51 8.24
N LEU A 87 -17.33 -10.60 7.02
CA LEU A 87 -18.64 -10.02 6.69
C LEU A 87 -19.78 -10.73 7.42
N ALA A 88 -19.71 -12.06 7.52
CA ALA A 88 -20.71 -12.88 8.19
C ALA A 88 -20.78 -12.54 9.68
N ALA A 89 -19.64 -12.45 10.36
CA ALA A 89 -19.58 -11.99 11.75
C ALA A 89 -20.19 -10.60 11.89
N TYR A 90 -19.76 -9.66 11.04
CA TYR A 90 -20.22 -8.27 11.11
C TYR A 90 -21.74 -8.12 10.87
N TRP A 91 -22.29 -8.80 9.87
CA TRP A 91 -23.71 -8.72 9.53
C TRP A 91 -24.60 -9.58 10.42
N ALA A 92 -24.07 -10.64 11.04
CA ALA A 92 -24.75 -11.36 12.12
C ALA A 92 -25.00 -10.42 13.31
N HIS A 93 -23.99 -9.63 13.70
CA HIS A 93 -24.11 -8.67 14.80
C HIS A 93 -25.10 -7.54 14.52
N THR A 94 -24.90 -6.88 13.38
CA THR A 94 -25.60 -5.63 13.07
C THR A 94 -27.03 -5.84 12.55
N GLY A 95 -27.42 -7.07 12.21
CA GLY A 95 -28.71 -7.34 11.59
C GLY A 95 -29.10 -8.82 11.45
N GLY A 96 -28.39 -9.72 12.14
CA GLY A 96 -28.81 -11.11 12.29
C GLY A 96 -28.72 -11.98 11.05
N LEU A 97 -27.89 -11.61 10.06
CA LEU A 97 -27.71 -12.43 8.86
C LEU A 97 -26.88 -13.67 9.16
N GLY A 98 -27.39 -14.84 8.79
CA GLY A 98 -26.61 -16.09 8.84
C GLY A 98 -25.61 -16.20 7.68
N PRO A 99 -24.62 -17.11 7.75
CA PRO A 99 -23.59 -17.28 6.71
C PRO A 99 -24.15 -17.48 5.29
N ALA A 100 -25.17 -18.32 5.13
CA ALA A 100 -25.81 -18.56 3.84
C ALA A 100 -26.56 -17.32 3.30
N GLU A 101 -27.02 -16.42 4.17
CA GLU A 101 -27.66 -15.17 3.78
C GLU A 101 -26.62 -14.10 3.41
N THR A 102 -25.49 -14.07 4.13
CA THR A 102 -24.30 -13.26 3.80
C THR A 102 -23.78 -13.61 2.42
N GLU A 103 -23.56 -14.89 2.11
CA GLU A 103 -23.10 -15.34 0.80
C GLU A 103 -24.06 -14.94 -0.33
N ARG A 104 -25.37 -15.13 -0.12
CA ARG A 104 -26.40 -14.70 -1.08
C ARG A 104 -26.39 -13.19 -1.29
N LEU A 105 -26.25 -12.41 -0.22
CA LEU A 105 -26.17 -10.96 -0.31
C LEU A 105 -24.91 -10.52 -1.09
N CYS A 106 -23.75 -11.10 -0.80
CA CYS A 106 -22.53 -10.87 -1.56
C CYS A 106 -22.74 -11.13 -3.05
N GLN A 107 -23.36 -12.25 -3.42
CA GLN A 107 -23.68 -12.59 -4.80
C GLN A 107 -24.67 -11.60 -5.44
N ASP A 108 -25.71 -11.20 -4.71
CA ASP A 108 -26.70 -10.21 -5.16
C ASP A 108 -26.05 -8.84 -5.45
N LEU A 109 -25.12 -8.40 -4.60
CA LEU A 109 -24.37 -7.16 -4.80
C LEU A 109 -23.44 -7.25 -6.02
N ALA A 110 -22.81 -8.42 -6.23
CA ALA A 110 -21.94 -8.67 -7.38
C ALA A 110 -22.72 -8.73 -8.70
N ASP A 111 -23.91 -9.34 -8.70
CA ASP A 111 -24.81 -9.35 -9.85
C ASP A 111 -25.26 -7.94 -10.26
N LEU A 112 -25.38 -7.03 -9.29
CA LEU A 112 -25.63 -5.61 -9.51
C LEU A 112 -24.37 -4.83 -9.91
N SER A 113 -23.19 -5.47 -9.95
CA SER A 113 -21.89 -4.82 -10.17
C SER A 113 -21.58 -3.71 -9.16
N LEU A 114 -22.09 -3.85 -7.93
CA LEU A 114 -21.80 -2.94 -6.82
C LEU A 114 -20.47 -3.29 -6.14
N VAL A 115 -20.10 -4.57 -6.18
CA VAL A 115 -18.88 -5.13 -5.60
C VAL A 115 -18.28 -6.14 -6.57
N ASP A 116 -16.99 -6.43 -6.41
CA ASP A 116 -16.34 -7.56 -7.05
C ASP A 116 -16.21 -8.71 -6.06
N LEU A 117 -16.38 -9.94 -6.55
CA LEU A 117 -16.14 -11.16 -5.78
C LEU A 117 -14.95 -11.90 -6.35
N SER A 118 -14.07 -12.32 -5.46
CA SER A 118 -12.93 -13.18 -5.76
C SER A 118 -12.93 -14.35 -4.80
N VAL A 119 -12.37 -15.49 -5.21
CA VAL A 119 -12.11 -16.59 -4.29
C VAL A 119 -10.68 -16.44 -3.78
N THR A 120 -10.53 -16.36 -2.46
CA THR A 120 -9.25 -16.32 -1.76
C THR A 120 -8.99 -17.65 -1.07
N GLY A 121 -7.86 -18.28 -1.37
CA GLY A 121 -7.46 -19.58 -0.86
C GLY A 121 -6.25 -20.10 -1.63
N PRO A 122 -5.60 -21.19 -1.17
CA PRO A 122 -4.48 -21.77 -1.90
C PRO A 122 -4.90 -22.11 -3.33
N SER A 123 -4.04 -21.81 -4.31
CA SER A 123 -4.27 -22.29 -5.68
C SER A 123 -4.22 -23.82 -5.69
N GLU A 124 -4.79 -24.47 -6.71
CA GLU A 124 -4.71 -25.94 -6.88
C GLU A 124 -3.26 -26.51 -6.81
N ALA A 125 -2.24 -25.65 -6.95
CA ALA A 125 -0.82 -26.01 -6.88
C ALA A 125 -0.19 -25.96 -5.47
N GLU A 126 -0.87 -25.41 -4.45
CA GLU A 126 -0.33 -25.19 -3.09
C GLU A 126 -1.12 -25.97 -2.03
N VAL A 127 -1.34 -27.26 -2.28
CA VAL A 127 -1.96 -28.18 -1.32
C VAL A 127 -0.96 -28.53 -0.21
N ALA A 128 -0.83 -27.62 0.75
CA ALA A 128 -0.19 -27.90 2.05
C ALA A 128 -0.90 -27.23 3.24
N ASP A 129 -1.88 -26.36 3.00
CA ASP A 129 -2.63 -25.68 4.07
C ASP A 129 -4.13 -26.04 3.99
N ASP A 130 -4.71 -26.48 5.11
CA ASP A 130 -6.09 -27.00 5.26
C ASP A 130 -7.19 -25.93 5.08
N GLY A 131 -6.87 -24.80 4.45
CA GLY A 131 -7.77 -23.67 4.26
C GLY A 131 -8.77 -23.90 3.12
N ALA A 132 -10.05 -24.03 3.45
CA ALA A 132 -11.11 -24.03 2.45
C ALA A 132 -11.09 -22.70 1.67
N PRO A 133 -11.28 -22.74 0.32
CA PRO A 133 -11.39 -21.51 -0.46
C PRO A 133 -12.54 -20.66 0.07
N THR A 134 -12.24 -19.43 0.40
CA THR A 134 -13.17 -18.48 1.01
C THR A 134 -13.51 -17.38 0.02
N LEU A 135 -14.78 -17.02 -0.07
CA LEU A 135 -15.21 -15.88 -0.88
C LEU A 135 -14.67 -14.58 -0.26
N ALA A 136 -14.15 -13.67 -1.07
CA ALA A 136 -13.74 -12.34 -0.65
C ALA A 136 -14.38 -11.27 -1.52
N LEU A 137 -14.88 -10.22 -0.86
CA LEU A 137 -15.54 -9.07 -1.46
C LEU A 137 -14.57 -7.90 -1.56
N ARG A 138 -14.57 -7.21 -2.70
CA ARG A 138 -13.86 -5.95 -2.89
C ARG A 138 -14.82 -4.86 -3.37
N LEU A 139 -14.68 -3.66 -2.80
CA LEU A 139 -15.37 -2.47 -3.30
C LEU A 139 -14.52 -1.71 -4.29
N HIS A 140 -15.16 -1.17 -5.32
CA HIS A 140 -14.56 -0.21 -6.23
C HIS A 140 -14.45 1.17 -5.54
N ASP A 141 -13.39 1.93 -5.83
CA ASP A 141 -13.11 3.21 -5.16
C ASP A 141 -14.26 4.22 -5.28
N ILE A 142 -14.90 4.27 -6.44
CA ILE A 142 -16.06 5.14 -6.69
C ILE A 142 -17.23 4.75 -5.78
N MET A 143 -17.51 3.44 -5.62
CA MET A 143 -18.58 2.97 -4.74
C MET A 143 -18.25 3.25 -3.28
N ARG A 144 -17.00 3.02 -2.89
CA ARG A 144 -16.52 3.29 -1.55
C ARG A 144 -16.62 4.78 -1.21
N ALA A 145 -16.18 5.66 -2.11
CA ALA A 145 -16.27 7.11 -1.93
C ALA A 145 -17.72 7.55 -1.75
N TYR A 146 -18.62 7.06 -2.61
CA TYR A 146 -20.06 7.30 -2.49
C TYR A 146 -20.62 6.80 -1.15
N LEU A 147 -20.28 5.58 -0.72
CA LEU A 147 -20.73 4.99 0.53
C LEU A 147 -20.27 5.78 1.75
N ARG A 148 -19.01 6.22 1.77
CA ARG A 148 -18.45 7.05 2.85
C ARG A 148 -19.10 8.42 2.91
N HIS A 149 -19.35 9.04 1.75
CA HIS A 149 -20.09 10.30 1.68
C HIS A 149 -21.50 10.14 2.28
N ARG A 150 -22.19 9.05 1.96
CA ARG A 150 -23.54 8.75 2.46
C ARG A 150 -23.57 8.38 3.95
N ALA A 151 -22.57 7.64 4.43
CA ALA A 151 -22.45 7.29 5.85
C ALA A 151 -22.15 8.53 6.72
N GLY A 152 -21.38 9.49 6.21
CA GLY A 152 -21.10 10.75 6.88
C GLY A 152 -20.59 10.54 8.31
N SER A 153 -21.28 11.14 9.29
CA SER A 153 -20.91 11.03 10.71
C SER A 153 -21.12 9.64 11.32
N GLN A 154 -21.92 8.77 10.69
CA GLN A 154 -22.17 7.42 11.19
C GLN A 154 -20.97 6.49 11.02
N LEU A 155 -20.02 6.86 10.15
CA LEU A 155 -18.88 6.02 9.80
C LEU A 155 -18.10 5.56 11.04
N ARG A 156 -17.86 6.46 12.00
CA ARG A 156 -17.17 6.14 13.26
C ARG A 156 -17.89 5.04 14.05
N ASP A 157 -19.21 5.13 14.13
CA ASP A 157 -20.02 4.19 14.90
C ASP A 157 -20.11 2.83 14.18
N LEU A 158 -20.10 2.83 12.84
CA LEU A 158 -19.99 1.60 12.03
C LEU A 158 -18.65 0.87 12.27
N HIS A 159 -17.53 1.62 12.35
CA HIS A 159 -16.23 1.04 12.71
C HIS A 159 -16.26 0.41 14.11
N ARG A 160 -16.92 1.06 15.08
CA ARG A 160 -17.08 0.50 16.44
C ARG A 160 -17.91 -0.77 16.45
N ALA A 161 -19.01 -0.81 15.70
CA ALA A 161 -19.85 -2.00 15.59
C ALA A 161 -19.08 -3.21 15.03
N LEU A 162 -18.20 -2.99 14.03
CA LEU A 162 -17.33 -4.05 13.50
C LEU A 162 -16.37 -4.59 14.57
N LEU A 163 -15.77 -3.69 15.36
CA LEU A 163 -14.83 -4.06 16.42
C LEU A 163 -15.52 -4.78 17.58
N ASP A 164 -16.69 -4.30 18.02
CA ASP A 164 -17.42 -4.85 19.15
C ASP A 164 -17.85 -6.31 18.93
N GLU A 165 -18.22 -6.67 17.71
CA GLU A 165 -18.50 -8.06 17.35
C GLU A 165 -17.27 -8.96 17.58
N HIS A 166 -16.13 -8.56 17.01
CA HIS A 166 -14.91 -9.36 17.12
C HIS A 166 -14.38 -9.40 18.55
N ARG A 167 -14.53 -8.32 19.33
CA ARG A 167 -14.23 -8.31 20.77
C ARG A 167 -15.04 -9.34 21.54
N SER A 168 -16.31 -9.50 21.18
CA SER A 168 -17.20 -10.46 21.84
C SER A 168 -16.80 -11.91 21.58
N ALA A 169 -16.20 -12.18 20.42
CA ALA A 169 -15.69 -13.48 20.02
C ALA A 169 -14.31 -13.83 20.61
N LEU A 170 -13.57 -12.84 21.13
CA LEU A 170 -12.25 -13.07 21.70
C LEU A 170 -12.33 -13.90 23.01
N PRO A 171 -11.39 -14.84 23.23
CA PRO A 171 -11.36 -15.62 24.47
C PRO A 171 -11.21 -14.70 25.69
N ARG A 172 -12.15 -14.78 26.64
CA ARG A 172 -12.02 -14.08 27.92
C ARG A 172 -10.89 -14.70 28.73
N GLU A 173 -9.95 -13.90 29.22
CA GLU A 173 -8.90 -14.37 30.10
C GLU A 173 -9.54 -14.88 31.42
N ARG A 174 -9.40 -16.18 31.68
CA ARG A 174 -9.70 -16.76 32.99
C ARG A 174 -8.47 -16.53 33.87
N SER A 175 -8.65 -15.89 35.03
CA SER A 175 -7.55 -15.36 35.86
C SER A 175 -6.61 -16.38 36.51
N ASP A 176 -6.65 -17.66 36.10
CA ASP A 176 -6.07 -18.75 36.87
C ASP A 176 -4.70 -19.26 36.36
N ASP A 177 -4.27 -18.91 35.12
CA ASP A 177 -3.07 -19.53 34.50
C ASP A 177 -1.85 -18.59 34.29
N ILE A 178 -1.91 -17.30 34.65
CA ILE A 178 -0.77 -16.35 34.48
C ILE A 178 -0.68 -15.44 35.71
N PRO A 179 0.52 -15.13 36.25
CA PRO A 179 0.66 -14.18 37.36
C PRO A 179 0.06 -12.83 36.94
N ALA A 180 -0.94 -12.39 37.70
CA ALA A 180 -1.62 -11.11 37.51
C ALA A 180 -0.62 -9.95 37.48
N GLU A 181 -0.67 -9.12 36.42
CA GLU A 181 -0.69 -7.64 36.45
C GLU A 181 -0.41 -7.02 35.04
N PRO A 182 -0.90 -5.81 34.72
CA PRO A 182 -1.95 -5.02 35.37
C PRO A 182 -3.28 -5.10 34.61
N SER A 183 -4.34 -4.75 35.34
CA SER A 183 -5.65 -4.38 34.82
C SER A 183 -5.55 -3.34 33.70
N SER A 184 -5.88 -3.74 32.48
CA SER A 184 -6.39 -2.81 31.48
C SER A 184 -7.60 -3.47 30.85
N GLY A 185 -8.63 -2.69 30.51
CA GLY A 185 -9.80 -3.18 29.79
C GLY A 185 -9.49 -3.58 28.33
N ALA A 186 -8.29 -4.11 28.09
CA ALA A 186 -7.73 -4.43 26.80
C ALA A 186 -8.25 -5.77 26.32
N PHE A 187 -8.69 -5.81 25.07
CA PHE A 187 -9.11 -7.04 24.44
C PHE A 187 -7.87 -7.80 23.93
N PRO A 188 -7.84 -9.14 24.05
CA PRO A 188 -6.68 -9.95 23.66
C PRO A 188 -6.63 -10.15 22.15
N TRP A 189 -6.47 -9.06 21.39
CA TRP A 189 -6.50 -9.05 19.93
C TRP A 189 -5.42 -9.96 19.30
N TRP A 190 -4.32 -10.23 20.01
CA TRP A 190 -3.32 -11.22 19.57
C TRP A 190 -3.83 -12.68 19.54
N ARG A 191 -5.06 -12.94 20.00
CA ARG A 191 -5.75 -14.23 19.94
C ARG A 191 -6.84 -14.28 18.87
N LEU A 192 -6.81 -13.36 17.91
CA LEU A 192 -7.70 -13.44 16.74
C LEU A 192 -7.59 -14.83 16.08
N PRO A 193 -8.72 -15.44 15.69
CA PRO A 193 -8.72 -16.77 15.11
C PRO A 193 -7.99 -16.79 13.75
N PRO A 194 -7.36 -17.91 13.35
CA PRO A 194 -6.69 -18.03 12.05
C PRO A 194 -7.61 -17.75 10.85
N GLN A 195 -8.91 -17.98 11.02
CA GLN A 195 -9.94 -17.72 10.00
C GLN A 195 -10.23 -16.23 9.78
N GLU A 196 -9.63 -15.33 10.57
CA GLU A 196 -9.83 -13.89 10.48
C GLU A 196 -8.55 -13.15 10.02
N PRO A 197 -8.07 -13.38 8.78
CA PRO A 197 -6.83 -12.79 8.27
C PRO A 197 -6.96 -11.29 7.99
N TYR A 198 -8.18 -10.77 7.92
CA TYR A 198 -8.44 -9.38 7.60
C TYR A 198 -8.09 -8.45 8.77
N LEU A 199 -8.59 -8.75 9.97
CA LEU A 199 -8.32 -7.88 11.13
C LEU A 199 -6.85 -7.88 11.53
N TRP A 200 -6.10 -8.96 11.35
CA TRP A 200 -4.66 -8.95 11.55
C TRP A 200 -3.93 -7.85 10.75
N ARG A 201 -4.48 -7.45 9.60
CA ARG A 201 -3.91 -6.40 8.74
C ARG A 201 -4.55 -5.03 8.93
N GLN A 202 -5.82 -4.98 9.34
CA GLN A 202 -6.63 -3.76 9.31
C GLN A 202 -7.13 -3.32 10.69
N LEU A 203 -6.82 -4.04 11.77
CA LEU A 203 -7.28 -3.69 13.12
C LEU A 203 -6.88 -2.26 13.52
N SER A 204 -5.62 -1.89 13.31
CA SER A 204 -5.12 -0.54 13.63
C SER A 204 -5.86 0.55 12.83
N TYR A 205 -6.20 0.27 11.57
CA TYR A 205 -7.02 1.15 10.73
C TYR A 205 -8.42 1.32 11.31
N HIS A 206 -9.11 0.23 11.69
CA HIS A 206 -10.44 0.34 12.28
C HIS A 206 -10.44 1.03 13.64
N LEU A 207 -9.46 0.76 14.51
CA LEU A 207 -9.31 1.45 15.80
C LEU A 207 -9.07 2.95 15.62
N GLN A 208 -8.24 3.34 14.64
CA GLN A 208 -8.00 4.74 14.30
C GLN A 208 -9.28 5.43 13.79
N GLN A 209 -9.99 4.82 12.83
CA GLN A 209 -11.23 5.40 12.28
C GLN A 209 -12.37 5.45 13.31
N ALA A 210 -12.35 4.56 14.32
CA ALA A 210 -13.28 4.55 15.44
C ALA A 210 -12.94 5.60 16.54
N GLU A 211 -11.83 6.33 16.39
CA GLU A 211 -11.26 7.27 17.37
C GLU A 211 -10.94 6.60 18.72
N LEU A 212 -10.53 5.32 18.70
CA LEU A 212 -10.19 4.54 19.90
C LEU A 212 -8.68 4.57 20.16
N THR A 213 -8.12 5.77 20.31
CA THR A 213 -6.67 6.00 20.39
C THR A 213 -6.00 5.27 21.56
N ALA A 214 -6.65 5.18 22.72
CA ALA A 214 -6.11 4.48 23.88
C ALA A 214 -5.92 2.98 23.59
N GLU A 215 -6.94 2.34 23.04
CA GLU A 215 -6.90 0.93 22.67
C GLU A 215 -5.95 0.67 21.50
N LEU A 216 -5.92 1.56 20.50
CA LEU A 216 -4.94 1.49 19.41
C LEU A 216 -3.51 1.43 19.95
N ASN A 217 -3.15 2.39 20.81
CA ASN A 217 -1.80 2.46 21.39
C ASN A 217 -1.48 1.24 22.24
N GLU A 218 -2.45 0.73 22.98
CA GLU A 218 -2.29 -0.45 23.81
C GLU A 218 -2.03 -1.70 22.95
N VAL A 219 -2.84 -1.94 21.92
CA VAL A 219 -2.72 -3.12 21.06
C VAL A 219 -1.41 -3.11 20.29
N VAL A 220 -1.11 -2.02 19.57
CA VAL A 220 0.07 -1.97 18.69
C VAL A 220 1.39 -1.93 19.46
N CYS A 221 1.34 -1.58 20.75
CA CYS A 221 2.50 -1.64 21.65
C CYS A 221 2.49 -2.89 22.53
N ASP A 222 1.49 -3.77 22.48
CA ASP A 222 1.51 -5.01 23.25
C ASP A 222 2.57 -5.95 22.67
N PRO A 223 3.55 -6.43 23.46
CA PRO A 223 4.52 -7.42 23.01
C PRO A 223 3.92 -8.64 22.29
N ARG A 224 2.76 -9.13 22.74
CA ARG A 224 2.07 -10.30 22.17
C ARG A 224 1.59 -9.99 20.75
N TRP A 225 0.99 -8.82 20.53
CA TRP A 225 0.56 -8.36 19.21
C TRP A 225 1.75 -8.15 18.28
N VAL A 226 2.75 -7.38 18.74
CA VAL A 226 3.96 -7.06 17.96
C VAL A 226 4.67 -8.33 17.49
N LEU A 227 4.89 -9.29 18.40
CA LEU A 227 5.54 -10.55 18.05
C LEU A 227 4.69 -11.40 17.11
N ALA A 228 3.36 -11.45 17.30
CA ALA A 228 2.46 -12.20 16.44
C ALA A 228 2.39 -11.64 15.02
N VAL A 229 2.21 -10.31 14.87
CA VAL A 229 2.21 -9.64 13.55
C VAL A 229 3.55 -9.82 12.85
N LEU A 230 4.65 -9.67 13.58
CA LEU A 230 5.99 -9.81 13.02
C LEU A 230 6.23 -11.22 12.48
N ASP A 231 5.85 -12.25 13.23
CA ASP A 231 6.05 -13.66 12.84
C ASP A 231 5.11 -14.08 11.69
N GLN A 232 3.87 -13.61 11.67
CA GLN A 232 2.86 -14.02 10.69
C GLN A 232 2.85 -13.17 9.42
N HIS A 233 3.22 -11.89 9.51
CA HIS A 233 3.01 -10.91 8.44
C HIS A 233 4.23 -10.02 8.15
N GLY A 234 5.31 -10.17 8.93
CA GLY A 234 6.56 -9.45 8.73
C GLY A 234 6.52 -7.99 9.20
N PRO A 235 7.57 -7.21 8.89
CA PRO A 235 7.77 -5.88 9.48
C PRO A 235 6.87 -4.80 8.86
N ALA A 236 6.47 -4.90 7.59
CA ALA A 236 5.73 -3.83 6.92
C ALA A 236 4.33 -3.56 7.51
N PRO A 237 3.50 -4.59 7.82
CA PRO A 237 2.23 -4.37 8.52
C PRO A 237 2.43 -3.81 9.94
N LEU A 238 3.44 -4.30 10.66
CA LEU A 238 3.79 -3.80 11.99
C LEU A 238 4.18 -2.31 11.98
N GLU A 239 4.95 -1.88 10.98
CA GLU A 239 5.28 -0.46 10.79
C GLU A 239 4.04 0.39 10.54
N ALA A 240 3.11 -0.10 9.72
CA ALA A 240 1.86 0.59 9.44
C ALA A 240 0.97 0.70 10.69
N ASP A 241 0.95 -0.32 11.55
CA ASP A 241 0.27 -0.31 12.85
C ASP A 241 0.88 0.73 13.79
N LEU A 242 2.20 0.68 14.00
CA LEU A 242 2.93 1.59 14.87
C LEU A 242 2.87 3.04 14.38
N GLY A 243 2.81 3.27 13.06
CA GLY A 243 2.69 4.59 12.46
C GLY A 243 1.31 5.25 12.64
N ARG A 244 0.26 4.48 12.95
CA ARG A 244 -1.09 5.02 13.28
C ARG A 244 -1.24 5.41 14.74
N ALA A 245 -0.44 4.79 15.59
CA ALA A 245 -0.43 5.01 17.02
C ALA A 245 0.25 6.33 17.38
N THR A 246 -0.16 6.90 18.51
CA THR A 246 0.40 8.15 19.03
C THR A 246 0.99 7.90 20.40
N GLY A 247 2.29 8.12 20.57
CA GLY A 247 2.91 8.05 21.88
C GLY A 247 4.39 7.70 21.83
N PRO A 248 5.13 7.99 22.91
CA PRO A 248 6.58 7.84 22.92
C PRO A 248 7.03 6.38 22.74
N LEU A 249 6.25 5.42 23.26
CA LEU A 249 6.54 3.99 23.11
C LEU A 249 6.33 3.54 21.66
N ALA A 250 5.19 3.86 21.05
CA ALA A 250 4.88 3.53 19.66
C ALA A 250 5.90 4.15 18.69
N GLU A 251 6.27 5.41 18.90
CA GLU A 251 7.30 6.07 18.09
C GLU A 251 8.68 5.43 18.25
N ALA A 252 9.08 5.07 19.47
CA ALA A 252 10.37 4.43 19.72
C ALA A 252 10.42 3.03 19.11
N LEU A 253 9.36 2.23 19.27
CA LEU A 253 9.22 0.92 18.62
C LEU A 253 9.19 1.05 17.11
N GLY A 254 8.37 1.95 16.56
CA GLY A 254 8.22 2.18 15.12
C GLY A 254 9.53 2.58 14.46
N ARG A 255 10.31 3.47 15.09
CA ARG A 255 11.67 3.81 14.64
C ARG A 255 12.58 2.59 14.65
N ALA A 256 12.60 1.83 15.74
CA ALA A 256 13.47 0.66 15.84
C ALA A 256 13.11 -0.43 14.82
N VAL A 257 11.82 -0.71 14.61
CA VAL A 257 11.35 -1.65 13.59
C VAL A 257 11.75 -1.17 12.19
N THR A 258 11.49 0.10 11.87
CA THR A 258 11.81 0.70 10.57
C THR A 258 13.32 0.64 10.26
N GLN A 259 14.17 0.93 11.23
CA GLN A 259 15.62 0.85 11.04
C GLN A 259 16.09 -0.59 10.78
N ASN A 260 15.43 -1.58 11.40
CA ASN A 260 15.82 -2.98 11.34
C ASN A 260 14.95 -3.82 10.38
N ALA A 261 14.07 -3.20 9.59
CA ALA A 261 13.09 -3.89 8.75
C ALA A 261 13.71 -4.94 7.82
N HIS A 262 14.89 -4.63 7.26
CA HIS A 262 15.65 -5.54 6.41
C HIS A 262 16.12 -6.83 7.10
N LEU A 263 16.37 -6.80 8.41
CA LEU A 263 16.71 -8.00 9.20
C LEU A 263 15.45 -8.76 9.60
N LEU A 264 14.37 -8.01 9.82
CA LEU A 264 13.07 -8.53 10.22
C LEU A 264 12.27 -9.13 9.05
N ALA A 265 12.68 -8.87 7.81
CA ALA A 265 12.09 -9.43 6.60
C ALA A 265 12.72 -10.79 6.20
N ARG A 266 13.88 -11.15 6.74
CA ARG A 266 14.60 -12.39 6.40
C ARG A 266 14.21 -13.50 7.36
N ALA A 267 13.19 -14.27 6.99
CA ALA A 267 12.66 -15.38 7.79
C ALA A 267 13.27 -16.73 7.35
N ASP A 268 14.49 -17.02 7.80
CA ASP A 268 15.08 -18.35 7.55
C ASP A 268 14.67 -19.39 8.62
N ALA A 269 13.96 -18.98 9.69
CA ALA A 269 13.36 -19.89 10.66
C ALA A 269 12.16 -19.25 11.39
N ALA A 270 11.02 -19.95 11.43
CA ALA A 270 9.85 -19.58 12.23
C ALA A 270 10.24 -19.33 13.70
N GLY A 271 9.80 -18.21 14.28
CA GLY A 271 10.12 -17.83 15.66
C GLY A 271 11.46 -17.12 15.90
N GLY A 272 12.28 -16.90 14.86
CA GLY A 272 13.57 -16.18 14.99
C GLY A 272 13.47 -14.66 15.02
N LEU A 273 12.39 -14.09 14.45
CA LEU A 273 12.24 -12.64 14.27
C LEU A 273 12.07 -11.90 15.60
N GLY A 274 11.35 -12.49 16.56
CA GLY A 274 11.20 -11.92 17.89
C GLY A 274 12.54 -11.79 18.62
N SER A 275 13.37 -12.83 18.57
CA SER A 275 14.73 -12.82 19.15
C SER A 275 15.60 -11.73 18.51
N THR A 276 15.52 -11.60 17.18
CA THR A 276 16.23 -10.58 16.42
C THR A 276 15.79 -9.18 16.82
N LEU A 277 14.48 -8.94 16.96
CA LEU A 277 13.94 -7.67 17.44
C LEU A 277 14.49 -7.35 18.84
N LEU A 278 14.40 -8.27 19.82
CA LEU A 278 14.90 -8.02 21.17
C LEU A 278 16.39 -7.70 21.20
N ALA A 279 17.20 -8.40 20.40
CA ALA A 279 18.62 -8.10 20.27
C ALA A 279 18.84 -6.68 19.75
N ARG A 280 18.09 -6.24 18.73
CA ARG A 280 18.18 -4.89 18.15
C ARG A 280 17.64 -3.79 19.06
N LEU A 281 16.72 -4.10 19.97
CA LEU A 281 16.26 -3.16 20.99
C LEU A 281 17.23 -3.00 22.17
N SER A 282 18.34 -3.75 22.20
CA SER A 282 19.33 -3.66 23.27
C SER A 282 20.01 -2.30 23.28
N GLY A 283 19.97 -1.61 24.43
CA GLY A 283 20.54 -0.26 24.59
C GLY A 283 19.55 0.88 24.37
N HIS A 284 18.30 0.59 23.98
CA HIS A 284 17.23 1.57 23.96
C HIS A 284 16.56 1.66 25.33
N SER A 285 17.04 2.57 26.19
CA SER A 285 16.53 2.70 27.57
C SER A 285 15.02 2.96 27.66
N SER A 286 14.44 3.66 26.68
CA SER A 286 12.99 3.88 26.61
C SER A 286 12.18 2.62 26.32
N LEU A 287 12.82 1.54 25.87
CA LEU A 287 12.19 0.27 25.49
C LEU A 287 12.54 -0.89 26.43
N ASP A 288 13.33 -0.67 27.49
CA ASP A 288 13.80 -1.74 28.38
C ASP A 288 12.66 -2.50 29.07
N ALA A 289 11.65 -1.78 29.58
CA ALA A 289 10.49 -2.38 30.20
C ALA A 289 9.69 -3.24 29.20
N TRP A 290 9.50 -2.72 27.98
CA TRP A 290 8.84 -3.44 26.89
C TRP A 290 9.63 -4.68 26.49
N ARG A 291 10.94 -4.55 26.30
CA ARG A 291 11.85 -5.65 25.93
C ARG A 291 11.81 -6.78 26.96
N THR A 292 11.78 -6.43 28.25
CA THR A 292 11.69 -7.39 29.35
C THR A 292 10.34 -8.12 29.35
N ALA A 293 9.24 -7.44 29.03
CA ALA A 293 7.94 -8.06 28.88
C ALA A 293 7.91 -9.02 27.67
N ALA A 294 8.41 -8.57 26.52
CA ALA A 294 8.49 -9.36 25.28
C ALA A 294 9.38 -10.61 25.42
N GLN A 295 10.49 -10.50 26.13
CA GLN A 295 11.41 -11.61 26.39
C GLN A 295 10.73 -12.80 27.10
N ARG A 296 9.75 -12.54 27.98
CA ARG A 296 9.02 -13.60 28.70
C ARG A 296 8.05 -14.40 27.82
N LEU A 297 7.74 -13.89 26.63
CA LEU A 297 6.78 -14.50 25.70
C LEU A 297 7.45 -15.40 24.66
N LEU A 298 8.75 -15.22 24.43
CA LEU A 298 9.47 -15.99 23.41
C LEU A 298 9.82 -17.40 23.90
N PRO A 299 9.80 -18.39 22.99
CA PRO A 299 10.21 -19.74 23.33
C PRO A 299 11.71 -19.79 23.68
N LEU A 300 12.06 -20.64 24.66
CA LEU A 300 13.44 -20.91 25.02
C LEU A 300 14.00 -22.07 24.18
N PRO A 301 15.30 -22.08 23.87
CA PRO A 301 16.34 -21.13 24.30
C PRO A 301 16.35 -19.82 23.50
N LEU A 302 16.56 -18.70 24.20
CA LEU A 302 16.69 -17.36 23.60
C LEU A 302 18.16 -16.90 23.62
N LEU A 303 18.66 -16.42 22.48
CA LEU A 303 19.94 -15.74 22.42
C LEU A 303 19.74 -14.26 22.77
N ASN A 304 20.24 -13.85 23.92
CA ASN A 304 20.23 -12.45 24.36
C ASN A 304 21.67 -11.90 24.33
N PRO A 305 21.95 -10.81 23.61
CA PRO A 305 23.29 -10.23 23.59
C PRO A 305 23.70 -9.74 24.99
N ALA A 306 24.85 -10.21 25.48
CA ALA A 306 25.42 -9.77 26.75
C ALA A 306 26.06 -8.36 26.67
N TRP A 307 26.29 -7.86 25.46
CA TRP A 307 26.88 -6.54 25.19
C TRP A 307 26.11 -5.83 24.08
N PRO A 308 26.21 -4.50 23.96
CA PRO A 308 25.69 -3.79 22.80
C PRO A 308 26.22 -4.41 21.50
N LEU A 309 25.33 -4.55 20.52
CA LEU A 309 25.74 -5.03 19.20
C LEU A 309 26.78 -4.07 18.61
N PRO A 310 27.78 -4.57 17.85
CA PRO A 310 28.87 -3.76 17.32
C PRO A 310 28.43 -2.80 16.22
N ASP A 311 27.23 -2.97 15.68
CA ASP A 311 26.65 -2.27 14.52
C ASP A 311 25.36 -1.48 14.88
N PRO A 312 25.34 -0.63 15.93
CA PRO A 312 24.15 0.16 16.22
C PRO A 312 23.95 1.21 15.13
N HIS A 313 22.69 1.40 14.71
CA HIS A 313 22.35 2.47 13.79
C HIS A 313 22.56 3.84 14.46
N HIS A 314 23.11 4.79 13.71
CA HIS A 314 23.15 6.18 14.15
C HIS A 314 21.71 6.71 14.32
N PRO A 315 21.40 7.59 15.29
CA PRO A 315 20.03 8.10 15.48
C PRO A 315 19.40 8.78 14.26
N ALA A 316 20.23 9.33 13.37
CA ALA A 316 19.80 9.95 12.11
C ALA A 316 19.49 8.94 10.98
N PHE A 317 19.83 7.67 11.16
CA PHE A 317 19.49 6.62 10.21
C PHE A 317 17.98 6.35 10.26
N LEU A 318 17.33 6.35 9.10
CA LEU A 318 15.89 6.10 9.01
C LEU A 318 15.61 4.67 8.57
N ARG A 319 16.12 4.27 7.40
CA ARG A 319 15.85 2.95 6.79
C ARG A 319 16.96 2.58 5.81
N ALA A 320 17.12 1.28 5.56
CA ALA A 320 17.87 0.74 4.44
C ALA A 320 17.01 -0.24 3.63
N PHE A 321 17.18 -0.22 2.31
CA PHE A 321 16.67 -1.24 1.40
C PHE A 321 17.84 -2.08 0.91
N HIS A 322 17.65 -3.40 0.89
CA HIS A 322 18.65 -4.32 0.38
C HIS A 322 18.12 -4.98 -0.89
N HIS A 323 19.00 -5.13 -1.88
CA HIS A 323 18.76 -5.93 -3.06
C HIS A 323 19.83 -7.04 -3.08
N ASP A 324 19.40 -8.28 -3.25
CA ASP A 324 20.23 -9.46 -2.95
C ASP A 324 21.33 -9.73 -3.97
N THR A 325 21.17 -9.24 -5.20
CA THR A 325 22.00 -9.69 -6.33
C THR A 325 22.83 -8.59 -6.99
N ASP A 326 22.53 -7.31 -6.75
CA ASP A 326 23.11 -6.23 -7.54
C ASP A 326 23.22 -4.91 -6.78
N SER A 327 24.22 -4.12 -7.16
CA SER A 327 24.46 -2.78 -6.60
C SER A 327 23.54 -1.74 -7.23
N PHE A 328 22.95 -0.89 -6.40
CA PHE A 328 22.29 0.33 -6.87
C PHE A 328 23.31 1.31 -7.47
N ARG A 329 23.04 1.80 -8.69
CA ARG A 329 23.91 2.76 -9.41
C ARG A 329 23.39 4.19 -9.37
N GLY A 330 22.07 4.35 -9.37
CA GLY A 330 21.38 5.64 -9.30
C GLY A 330 20.06 5.50 -8.55
N VAL A 331 19.64 6.59 -7.91
CA VAL A 331 18.37 6.68 -7.19
C VAL A 331 17.74 8.05 -7.42
N ALA A 332 16.42 8.06 -7.65
CA ALA A 332 15.63 9.29 -7.75
C ALA A 332 14.35 9.14 -6.92
N ILE A 333 13.98 10.19 -6.20
CA ILE A 333 12.73 10.27 -5.43
C ILE A 333 11.68 10.95 -6.31
N SER A 334 10.46 10.46 -6.25
CA SER A 334 9.34 11.03 -6.99
C SER A 334 9.01 12.47 -6.53
N PRO A 335 8.42 13.32 -7.40
CA PRO A 335 8.11 14.70 -7.05
C PRO A 335 7.13 14.85 -5.88
N ASP A 336 6.24 13.88 -5.72
CA ASP A 336 5.30 13.78 -4.60
C ASP A 336 5.90 13.12 -3.35
N GLY A 337 7.13 12.60 -3.46
CA GLY A 337 7.85 11.97 -2.36
C GLY A 337 7.23 10.65 -1.88
N THR A 338 6.42 9.97 -2.70
CA THR A 338 5.73 8.73 -2.28
C THR A 338 6.47 7.46 -2.73
N TRP A 339 7.29 7.54 -3.78
CA TRP A 339 8.05 6.43 -4.34
C TRP A 339 9.44 6.84 -4.80
N LEU A 340 10.26 5.84 -5.12
CA LEU A 340 11.62 6.00 -5.60
C LEU A 340 11.91 5.07 -6.78
N ALA A 341 12.72 5.54 -7.71
CA ALA A 341 13.26 4.75 -8.80
C ALA A 341 14.73 4.44 -8.54
N CYS A 342 15.11 3.18 -8.74
CA CYS A 342 16.43 2.65 -8.45
C CYS A 342 17.00 1.94 -9.68
N ALA A 343 18.14 2.41 -10.19
CA ALA A 343 18.87 1.71 -11.24
C ALA A 343 19.65 0.52 -10.64
N VAL A 344 19.28 -0.70 -11.03
CA VAL A 344 19.80 -1.97 -10.48
C VAL A 344 20.09 -2.93 -11.62
N GLY A 345 21.35 -3.34 -11.80
CA GLY A 345 21.71 -4.23 -12.90
C GLY A 345 21.28 -3.65 -14.26
N GLU A 346 20.58 -4.44 -15.06
CA GLU A 346 20.05 -4.05 -16.39
C GLU A 346 18.64 -3.43 -16.35
N ARG A 347 18.11 -3.19 -15.14
CA ARG A 347 16.73 -2.76 -14.92
C ARG A 347 16.65 -1.52 -14.05
N THR A 348 15.48 -0.89 -14.06
CA THR A 348 15.13 0.15 -13.09
C THR A 348 13.94 -0.34 -12.30
N GLU A 349 14.10 -0.42 -10.99
CA GLU A 349 13.04 -0.87 -10.09
C GLU A 349 12.36 0.33 -9.44
N LEU A 350 11.06 0.22 -9.25
CA LEU A 350 10.24 1.21 -8.57
C LEU A 350 9.88 0.67 -7.18
N TRP A 351 10.06 1.50 -6.16
CA TRP A 351 9.86 1.13 -4.77
C TRP A 351 9.02 2.18 -4.05
N THR A 352 8.21 1.77 -3.08
CA THR A 352 7.62 2.70 -2.10
C THR A 352 8.68 3.16 -1.10
N LEU A 353 8.44 4.29 -0.44
CA LEU A 353 9.25 4.68 0.73
C LEU A 353 9.20 3.67 1.90
N SER A 354 8.22 2.78 1.91
CA SER A 354 8.11 1.67 2.86
C SER A 354 8.95 0.45 2.45
N GLY A 355 9.59 0.47 1.28
CA GLY A 355 10.45 -0.63 0.82
C GLY A 355 9.74 -1.77 0.12
N ASN A 356 8.50 -1.55 -0.33
CA ASN A 356 7.82 -2.50 -1.20
C ASN A 356 8.16 -2.17 -2.65
N ARG A 357 8.55 -3.17 -3.43
CA ARG A 357 8.73 -3.04 -4.87
C ARG A 357 7.35 -2.93 -5.55
N ILE A 358 7.11 -1.83 -6.24
CA ILE A 358 5.83 -1.54 -6.91
C ILE A 358 5.87 -1.73 -8.43
N GLY A 359 7.07 -1.85 -8.99
CA GLY A 359 7.20 -2.07 -10.42
C GLY A 359 8.64 -2.25 -10.87
N GLU A 360 8.77 -2.59 -12.14
CA GLU A 360 10.03 -2.71 -12.84
C GLU A 360 9.87 -2.12 -14.24
N LEU A 361 10.82 -1.29 -14.64
CA LEU A 361 10.94 -0.82 -16.01
C LEU A 361 11.77 -1.85 -16.79
N PRO A 362 11.20 -2.47 -17.85
CA PRO A 362 11.89 -3.51 -18.60
C PRO A 362 13.17 -2.99 -19.24
N GLY A 363 14.17 -3.87 -19.23
CA GLY A 363 15.59 -3.53 -19.24
C GLY A 363 16.15 -2.80 -20.46
N THR A 364 17.26 -2.13 -20.19
CA THR A 364 18.03 -1.30 -21.10
C THR A 364 19.00 -2.08 -21.99
N GLY A 365 18.96 -3.42 -21.97
CA GLY A 365 19.87 -4.30 -22.73
C GLY A 365 21.32 -4.34 -22.23
N GLU A 366 21.71 -3.36 -21.42
CA GLU A 366 22.94 -3.27 -20.62
C GLU A 366 22.67 -2.55 -19.29
N LEU A 367 23.66 -2.52 -18.39
CA LEU A 367 23.55 -1.95 -17.05
C LEU A 367 22.98 -0.52 -17.06
N ALA A 368 21.93 -0.29 -16.28
CA ALA A 368 21.41 1.03 -15.99
C ALA A 368 22.39 1.77 -15.07
N THR A 369 22.87 2.93 -15.51
CA THR A 369 23.89 3.69 -14.79
C THR A 369 23.31 4.79 -13.92
N ASP A 370 22.18 5.35 -14.32
CA ASP A 370 21.56 6.47 -13.61
C ASP A 370 20.06 6.55 -13.90
N VAL A 371 19.33 7.22 -13.00
CA VAL A 371 17.90 7.45 -13.12
C VAL A 371 17.54 8.84 -12.59
N ALA A 372 16.64 9.52 -13.29
CA ALA A 372 16.07 10.80 -12.87
C ALA A 372 14.55 10.78 -13.02
N ILE A 373 13.86 11.54 -12.18
CA ILE A 373 12.41 11.76 -12.29
C ILE A 373 12.18 13.25 -12.47
N THR A 374 11.45 13.62 -13.51
CA THR A 374 11.07 15.00 -13.80
C THR A 374 9.87 15.43 -12.93
N PRO A 375 9.62 16.74 -12.77
CA PRO A 375 8.49 17.24 -11.98
C PRO A 375 7.11 16.77 -12.47
N ASP A 376 6.99 16.43 -13.76
CA ASP A 376 5.76 15.87 -14.35
C ASP A 376 5.61 14.34 -14.16
N GLY A 377 6.55 13.70 -13.46
CA GLY A 377 6.54 12.27 -13.17
C GLY A 377 7.13 11.39 -14.26
N THR A 378 7.74 11.96 -15.31
CA THR A 378 8.46 11.18 -16.33
C THR A 378 9.76 10.63 -15.74
N ILE A 379 10.02 9.35 -15.97
CA ILE A 379 11.25 8.67 -15.53
C ILE A 379 12.23 8.64 -16.70
N VAL A 380 13.47 9.05 -16.46
CA VAL A 380 14.56 9.05 -17.44
C VAL A 380 15.63 8.08 -16.96
N THR A 381 15.95 7.08 -17.78
CA THR A 381 16.99 6.09 -17.47
C THR A 381 18.16 6.22 -18.45
N ALA A 382 19.38 6.19 -17.91
CA ALA A 382 20.61 6.16 -18.70
C ALA A 382 21.27 4.77 -18.59
N SER A 383 21.80 4.26 -19.69
CA SER A 383 22.41 2.92 -19.75
C SER A 383 23.78 2.93 -20.42
N LEU A 384 24.58 1.90 -20.11
CA LEU A 384 25.87 1.65 -20.77
C LEU A 384 25.77 1.32 -22.26
N ASP A 385 24.58 0.96 -22.75
CA ASP A 385 24.32 0.81 -24.20
C ASP A 385 24.40 2.15 -24.97
N GLY A 386 24.63 3.26 -24.26
CA GLY A 386 24.72 4.61 -24.81
C GLY A 386 23.38 5.25 -25.11
N THR A 387 22.28 4.65 -24.64
CA THR A 387 20.93 5.18 -24.85
C THR A 387 20.38 5.84 -23.58
N VAL A 388 19.49 6.81 -23.81
CA VAL A 388 18.64 7.40 -22.77
C VAL A 388 17.20 7.08 -23.14
N ARG A 389 16.46 6.50 -22.20
CA ARG A 389 15.06 6.11 -22.40
C ARG A 389 14.15 6.91 -21.47
N PHE A 390 12.97 7.22 -21.98
CA PHE A 390 11.94 7.95 -21.25
C PHE A 390 10.76 7.01 -20.97
N TRP A 391 10.21 7.09 -19.77
CA TRP A 391 9.09 6.29 -19.32
C TRP A 391 8.07 7.17 -18.62
N ASN A 392 6.80 6.88 -18.81
CA ASN A 392 5.76 7.43 -17.96
C ASN A 392 5.84 6.78 -16.56
N ALA A 393 5.20 7.39 -15.56
CA ALA A 393 5.15 6.86 -14.20
C ALA A 393 4.49 5.46 -14.10
N ASP A 394 3.62 5.11 -15.06
CA ASP A 394 3.02 3.79 -15.19
C ASP A 394 3.95 2.73 -15.81
N GLY A 395 5.19 3.11 -16.12
CA GLY A 395 6.20 2.24 -16.72
C GLY A 395 6.07 2.04 -18.23
N THR A 396 5.19 2.78 -18.90
CA THR A 396 5.09 2.72 -20.37
C THR A 396 6.19 3.56 -21.04
N PRO A 397 6.80 3.08 -22.14
CA PRO A 397 7.83 3.84 -22.84
C PRO A 397 7.23 5.11 -23.43
N ARG A 398 7.89 6.25 -23.17
CA ARG A 398 7.52 7.55 -23.72
C ARG A 398 8.48 7.89 -24.86
N GLY A 399 7.95 8.34 -25.98
CA GLY A 399 8.78 8.88 -27.06
C GLY A 399 9.58 10.09 -26.55
N ALA A 400 10.80 10.29 -27.07
CA ALA A 400 11.59 11.47 -26.75
C ALA A 400 10.73 12.73 -26.97
N PRO A 401 10.74 13.70 -26.04
CA PRO A 401 10.02 14.94 -26.25
C PRO A 401 10.52 15.59 -27.55
N SER A 402 9.60 15.86 -28.48
CA SER A 402 9.92 16.61 -29.68
C SER A 402 10.26 18.04 -29.25
N ALA A 403 11.54 18.32 -29.05
CA ALA A 403 11.99 19.68 -28.84
C ALA A 403 11.76 20.46 -30.14
N SER A 404 10.74 21.33 -30.18
CA SER A 404 10.84 22.52 -31.00
C SER A 404 11.93 23.37 -30.37
N CYS A 405 13.16 23.24 -30.87
CA CYS A 405 14.22 24.17 -30.55
C CYS A 405 13.85 25.53 -31.13
N ASP A 406 13.20 26.39 -30.34
CA ASP A 406 13.37 27.81 -30.54
C ASP A 406 14.85 28.12 -30.23
N PRO A 407 15.59 28.75 -31.15
CA PRO A 407 17.00 29.05 -30.92
C PRO A 407 17.13 29.99 -29.73
N LEU A 408 17.95 29.59 -28.76
CA LEU A 408 18.34 30.45 -27.63
C LEU A 408 18.89 31.79 -28.16
N PRO A 409 18.60 32.93 -27.49
CA PRO A 409 19.21 34.19 -27.88
C PRO A 409 20.73 34.13 -27.69
N GLU A 410 21.45 34.49 -28.75
CA GLU A 410 22.92 34.52 -28.80
C GLU A 410 23.50 35.28 -27.60
N TRP A 411 24.41 34.64 -26.87
CA TRP A 411 25.26 35.35 -25.91
C TRP A 411 26.17 36.33 -26.65
N PRO A 412 26.42 37.55 -26.12
CA PRO A 412 27.27 38.51 -26.79
C PRO A 412 28.70 37.97 -26.88
N SER A 413 29.13 37.75 -28.12
CA SER A 413 30.46 37.30 -28.53
C SER A 413 31.58 38.06 -27.82
N ALA A 414 32.41 37.32 -27.06
CA ALA A 414 33.73 37.78 -26.66
C ALA A 414 34.58 38.01 -27.92
N ARG A 415 35.15 39.20 -28.04
CA ARG A 415 35.89 39.65 -29.23
C ARG A 415 37.07 38.73 -29.54
N ARG A 416 37.19 38.45 -30.85
CA ARG A 416 38.36 37.97 -31.59
C ARG A 416 39.70 38.26 -30.92
N ALA A 417 40.46 37.20 -30.65
CA ALA A 417 41.90 37.18 -30.92
C ALA A 417 42.12 36.19 -32.08
N VAL A 418 42.70 36.73 -33.15
CA VAL A 418 42.96 36.14 -34.46
C VAL A 418 44.01 35.02 -34.37
N GLY A 419 43.81 33.91 -35.10
CA GLY A 419 44.86 32.92 -35.37
C GLY A 419 44.37 31.50 -35.65
N SER A 420 43.75 31.26 -36.81
CA SER A 420 43.48 29.92 -37.38
C SER A 420 44.79 29.24 -37.88
N PRO A 421 44.80 27.98 -38.39
CA PRO A 421 43.80 26.89 -38.33
C PRO A 421 44.41 25.52 -37.91
N TRP A 422 43.59 24.60 -37.38
CA TRP A 422 43.93 23.17 -37.38
C TRP A 422 43.19 22.47 -38.52
N HIS A 423 43.96 21.78 -39.36
CA HIS A 423 43.49 20.77 -40.30
C HIS A 423 42.92 19.56 -39.56
N THR A 424 41.90 18.99 -40.18
CA THR A 424 41.31 17.67 -39.97
C THR A 424 42.36 16.56 -40.00
N MET A 425 42.36 15.64 -39.02
CA MET A 425 42.41 14.18 -39.28
C MET A 425 42.36 13.32 -38.01
N THR A 426 41.65 12.22 -38.17
CA THR A 426 41.55 11.01 -37.35
C THR A 426 42.89 10.28 -37.16
N ARG A 427 43.14 9.77 -35.93
CA ARG A 427 43.66 8.43 -35.57
C ARG A 427 44.39 8.44 -34.21
N ASN A 428 44.04 7.47 -33.37
CA ASN A 428 44.86 6.95 -32.27
C ASN A 428 46.06 6.17 -32.88
N PRO A 429 47.29 6.13 -32.31
CA PRO A 429 47.58 5.28 -31.14
C PRO A 429 48.71 5.72 -30.16
N ARG A 430 48.57 5.27 -28.90
CA ARG A 430 49.58 4.84 -27.87
C ARG A 430 50.77 5.73 -27.44
N SER A 431 50.79 5.93 -26.11
CA SER A 431 51.90 5.94 -25.12
C SER A 431 52.93 7.09 -25.05
N ILE A 432 52.99 7.80 -23.93
CA ILE A 432 54.03 7.72 -22.85
C ILE A 432 53.80 8.85 -21.81
N CYS A 433 54.02 8.48 -20.55
CA CYS A 433 54.14 9.22 -19.28
C CYS A 433 54.14 10.77 -19.26
N GLY A 434 53.38 11.30 -18.29
CA GLY A 434 53.57 12.65 -17.75
C GLY A 434 52.37 13.09 -16.91
N THR A 435 52.39 12.80 -15.61
CA THR A 435 51.50 13.49 -14.65
C THR A 435 51.85 14.97 -14.62
N PRO A 436 50.84 15.85 -14.66
CA PRO A 436 50.68 16.73 -13.51
C PRO A 436 49.22 16.85 -13.05
N THR A 437 49.09 16.92 -11.74
CA THR A 437 47.90 17.21 -10.95
C THR A 437 47.22 18.52 -11.34
N ALA A 438 45.92 18.45 -11.64
CA ALA A 438 44.96 19.56 -11.67
C ALA A 438 43.54 18.99 -11.35
N PRO A 439 42.60 19.80 -10.82
CA PRO A 439 41.60 19.36 -9.85
C PRO A 439 40.47 18.52 -10.45
N ARG A 440 39.91 17.62 -9.62
CA ARG A 440 38.72 16.80 -9.94
C ARG A 440 37.56 17.69 -10.40
N ALA A 441 37.23 17.59 -11.69
CA ALA A 441 35.93 18.01 -12.24
C ALA A 441 34.81 17.12 -11.66
N PRO A 442 33.57 17.64 -11.53
CA PRO A 442 32.47 16.86 -10.97
C PRO A 442 32.14 15.67 -11.85
N SER A 443 32.21 14.47 -11.27
CA SER A 443 31.85 13.20 -11.89
C SER A 443 30.35 12.95 -11.74
N SER A 444 29.52 13.72 -12.44
CA SER A 444 28.17 13.29 -12.82
C SER A 444 27.64 14.25 -13.90
N PRO A 445 27.43 13.80 -15.14
CA PRO A 445 26.86 14.63 -16.18
C PRO A 445 25.36 14.93 -15.96
N VAL A 446 24.67 14.31 -14.99
CA VAL A 446 23.22 14.48 -14.76
C VAL A 446 22.91 15.61 -13.76
N LEU A 447 23.77 15.86 -12.77
CA LEU A 447 23.60 16.99 -11.84
C LEU A 447 23.63 18.36 -12.55
N ALA A 448 24.25 18.45 -13.73
CA ALA A 448 24.26 19.66 -14.55
C ALA A 448 22.92 19.99 -15.21
N TRP A 449 21.99 19.03 -15.31
CA TRP A 449 20.69 19.24 -15.96
C TRP A 449 19.62 19.81 -15.03
N TRP A 450 19.83 19.71 -13.71
CA TRP A 450 18.92 20.28 -12.71
C TRP A 450 18.79 21.81 -12.81
N THR A 451 19.76 22.48 -13.44
CA THR A 451 19.75 23.94 -13.64
C THR A 451 19.08 24.39 -14.93
N ILE A 452 18.71 23.48 -15.84
CA ILE A 452 18.18 23.83 -17.18
C ILE A 452 16.64 23.84 -17.23
N TRP A 453 15.95 23.34 -16.21
CA TRP A 453 14.47 23.20 -16.20
C TRP A 453 13.79 23.81 -14.98
N ARG A 454 14.14 25.07 -14.64
CA ARG A 454 13.34 25.92 -13.76
C ARG A 454 12.55 26.95 -14.55
#